data_AF-A0A151AS98-F1
#
_entry.id   AF-A0A151AS98-F1
#
_cell.length_a   1.000
_cell.length_b   1.000
_cell.length_c   1.000
_cell.angle_alpha   90.00
_cell.angle_beta   90.00
_cell.angle_gamma   90.00
#
_symmetry.space_group_name_H-M   'P 1'
#
loop_
_entity.id
_entity.type
_entity.pdbx_description
1 polymer ?
#
loop_
_entity_poly.entity_id
_entity_poly.type
_entity_poly.pdbx_seq_one_letter_code
_entity_poly.pdbx_strand_id
1 'polypeptide(L)' 'MVVHNGAGMVIARRSYGFKEKVPKILVDKFIDDIEEFNTYNEWKKWTVINKNIKGKVGVKPDLWLINRKKLLGIAS' A
#
# COMPACT_ATOMS: atom_id res chain seq x y z
N MET A 1 -2.16 -2.69 20.67
CA MET A 1 -0.87 -3.42 20.56
C MET A 1 -0.69 -4.07 19.17
N VAL A 2 -0.90 -3.32 18.07
CA VAL A 2 -0.86 -3.89 16.69
C VAL A 2 0.01 -3.05 15.74
N VAL A 3 0.04 -1.72 15.94
CA VAL A 3 0.79 -0.77 15.09
C VAL A 3 2.31 -0.92 15.26
N HIS A 4 2.78 -1.20 16.48
CA HIS A 4 4.22 -1.39 16.76
C HIS A 4 4.78 -2.66 16.11
N ASN A 5 4.01 -3.74 16.06
CA ASN A 5 4.42 -4.98 15.40
C ASN A 5 4.52 -4.81 13.87
N GLY A 6 3.62 -4.03 13.28
CA GLY A 6 3.69 -3.66 11.87
C GLY A 6 4.94 -2.82 11.55
N ALA A 7 5.23 -1.81 12.36
CA ALA A 7 6.44 -0.98 12.19
C ALA A 7 7.73 -1.78 12.38
N GLY A 8 7.78 -2.66 13.39
CA GLY A 8 8.93 -3.54 13.64
C GLY A 8 9.24 -4.49 12.49
N MET A 9 8.20 -5.04 11.84
CA MET A 9 8.35 -5.90 10.68
C MET A 9 8.94 -5.16 9.46
N VAL A 10 8.48 -3.92 9.22
CA VAL A 10 9.00 -3.05 8.15
C VAL A 10 10.49 -2.72 8.40
N ILE A 11 10.84 -2.36 9.64
CA ILE A 11 12.23 -2.07 10.02
C ILE A 11 13.10 -3.32 9.84
N ALA A 12 12.68 -4.48 10.36
CA ALA A 12 13.43 -5.72 10.22
C ALA A 12 13.66 -6.10 8.75
N ARG A 13 12.64 -6.04 7.90
CA ARG A 13 12.75 -6.35 6.46
C ARG A 13 13.77 -5.44 5.76
N ARG A 14 13.80 -4.14 6.11
CA ARG A 14 14.81 -3.21 5.60
C ARG A 14 16.21 -3.54 6.07
N SER A 15 16.38 -3.90 7.35
CA SER A 15 17.67 -4.36 7.89
C SER A 15 18.19 -5.60 7.17
N TYR A 16 17.30 -6.48 6.70
CA TYR A 16 17.65 -7.64 5.88
C TYR A 16 17.81 -7.34 4.37
N GLY A 17 17.78 -6.07 3.95
CA GLY A 17 18.01 -5.67 2.55
C GLY A 17 16.84 -5.95 1.60
N PHE A 18 15.66 -6.31 2.11
CA PHE A 18 14.49 -6.48 1.27
C PHE A 18 14.06 -5.13 0.68
N LYS A 19 13.96 -5.06 -0.64
CA LYS A 19 13.37 -3.90 -1.33
C LYS A 19 11.86 -3.92 -1.11
N GLU A 20 11.37 -3.06 -0.23
CA GLU A 20 9.94 -2.86 0.04
C GLU A 20 9.25 -2.09 -1.09
N LYS A 21 9.24 -2.68 -2.28
CA LYS A 21 8.54 -2.12 -3.43
C LYS A 21 7.04 -2.23 -3.23
N VAL A 22 6.31 -1.23 -3.73
CA VAL A 22 4.85 -1.31 -3.82
C VAL A 22 4.47 -2.46 -4.77
N PRO A 23 3.61 -3.40 -4.34
CA PRO A 23 3.11 -4.47 -5.19
C PRO A 23 2.43 -3.94 -6.46
N LYS A 24 2.70 -4.56 -7.62
CA LYS A 24 2.16 -4.15 -8.92
C LYS A 24 0.63 -4.00 -8.92
N ILE A 25 -0.08 -4.93 -8.29
CA ILE A 25 -1.55 -4.89 -8.20
C ILE A 25 -2.09 -3.63 -7.51
N LEU A 26 -1.33 -3.03 -6.58
CA LEU A 26 -1.72 -1.77 -5.97
C LEU A 26 -1.48 -0.60 -6.92
N VAL A 27 -0.37 -0.62 -7.66
CA VAL A 27 -0.08 0.38 -8.68
C VAL A 27 -1.19 0.37 -9.73
N ASP A 28 -1.44 -0.79 -10.33
CA ASP A 28 -2.44 -0.98 -11.40
C ASP A 28 -3.87 -0.58 -10.98
N LYS A 29 -4.20 -0.59 -9.68
CA LYS A 29 -5.56 -0.32 -9.17
C LYS A 29 -5.76 1.07 -8.57
N PHE A 30 -4.68 1.71 -8.12
CA PHE A 30 -4.75 2.95 -7.35
C PHE A 30 -3.91 4.08 -7.92
N ILE A 31 -3.16 3.86 -9.00
CA ILE A 31 -2.34 4.88 -9.66
C ILE A 31 -2.81 5.00 -11.10
N ASP A 32 -3.18 6.23 -11.48
CA ASP A 32 -3.57 6.55 -12.86
C ASP A 32 -2.35 6.97 -13.69
N ASP A 33 -1.49 7.84 -13.14
CA ASP A 33 -0.22 8.24 -13.77
C ASP A 33 0.96 7.40 -13.24
N ILE A 34 1.26 6.33 -13.96
CA ILE A 34 2.33 5.39 -13.61
C ILE A 34 3.72 6.00 -13.87
N GLU A 35 3.86 6.87 -14.87
CA GLU A 35 5.13 7.48 -15.22
C GLU A 35 5.60 8.42 -14.11
N GLU A 36 4.72 9.32 -13.66
CA GLU A 36 5.01 10.21 -12.54
C GLU A 36 5.27 9.39 -11.27
N PHE A 37 4.44 8.38 -11.00
CA PHE A 37 4.59 7.54 -9.80
C PHE A 37 5.94 6.80 -9.75
N ASN A 38 6.47 6.37 -10.90
CA ASN A 38 7.74 5.66 -10.96
C ASN A 38 8.95 6.54 -10.62
N THR A 39 8.83 7.87 -10.77
CA THR A 39 9.88 8.83 -10.39
C THR A 39 10.03 8.96 -8.86
N TYR A 40 9.03 8.53 -8.10
CA TYR A 40 9.01 8.70 -6.65
C TYR A 40 9.94 7.70 -5.94
N ASN A 41 10.48 8.12 -4.79
CA ASN A 41 11.10 7.17 -3.87
C ASN A 41 10.04 6.23 -3.24
N GLU A 42 10.48 5.08 -2.71
CA GLU A 42 9.57 4.05 -2.20
C GLU A 42 8.67 4.56 -1.06
N TRP A 43 9.16 5.46 -0.20
CA TRP A 43 8.35 6.07 0.86
C TRP A 43 7.20 6.90 0.31
N LYS A 44 7.47 7.75 -0.68
CA LYS A 44 6.47 8.57 -1.35
C LYS A 44 5.47 7.68 -2.09
N LYS A 45 5.94 6.61 -2.76
CA LYS A 45 5.07 5.61 -3.40
C LYS A 45 4.08 4.99 -2.41
N TRP A 46 4.56 4.50 -1.26
CA TRP A 46 3.69 3.97 -0.21
C TRP A 46 2.71 5.01 0.35
N THR A 47 3.15 6.26 0.49
CA THR A 47 2.31 7.35 1.00
C THR A 47 1.17 7.67 0.04
N VAL A 48 1.46 7.75 -1.27
CA VAL A 48 0.47 8.01 -2.31
C VAL A 48 -0.55 6.88 -2.40
N ILE A 49 -0.09 5.62 -2.39
CA ILE A 49 -0.97 4.45 -2.38
C ILE A 49 -1.90 4.47 -1.16
N ASN A 50 -1.36 4.74 0.03
CA ASN A 50 -2.17 4.81 1.26
C ASN A 50 -3.22 5.92 1.18
N LYS A 51 -2.87 7.09 0.63
CA LYS A 51 -3.82 8.19 0.39
C LYS A 51 -4.95 7.75 -0.54
N ASN A 52 -4.62 7.10 -1.66
CA ASN A 52 -5.59 6.69 -2.66
C ASN A 52 -6.49 5.56 -2.15
N ILE A 53 -5.94 4.62 -1.37
CA ILE A 53 -6.74 3.59 -0.68
C ILE A 53 -7.72 4.25 0.28
N LYS A 54 -7.27 5.16 1.16
CA LYS A 54 -8.13 5.87 2.11
C LYS A 54 -9.23 6.69 1.41
N GLY A 55 -8.95 7.24 0.23
CA GLY A 55 -9.97 7.89 -0.60
C GLY A 55 -11.09 6.95 -1.03
N LYS A 56 -10.80 5.66 -1.26
CA LYS A 56 -11.81 4.65 -1.68
C LYS A 56 -12.52 3.95 -0.53
N VAL A 57 -11.86 3.73 0.61
CA VAL A 57 -12.42 2.96 1.75
C VAL A 57 -12.75 3.80 2.97
N GLY A 58 -12.43 5.10 2.96
CA GLY A 58 -12.54 5.97 4.13
C GLY A 58 -11.37 5.81 5.11
N VAL A 59 -11.50 6.47 6.27
CA VAL A 59 -10.41 6.57 7.27
C VAL A 59 -10.25 5.29 8.10
N LYS A 60 -11.29 4.42 8.16
CA LYS A 60 -11.29 3.22 8.99
C LYS A 60 -10.46 2.09 8.35
N PRO A 61 -9.37 1.62 8.98
CA PRO A 61 -8.53 0.55 8.45
C PRO A 61 -9.28 -0.75 8.20
N ASP A 62 -10.30 -1.05 9.01
CA ASP A 62 -11.08 -2.30 8.89
C ASP A 62 -11.87 -2.36 7.58
N LEU A 63 -12.26 -1.21 7.03
CA LEU A 63 -12.97 -1.13 5.74
C LEU A 63 -12.06 -1.53 4.58
N TRP A 64 -10.75 -1.31 4.68
CA TRP A 64 -9.79 -1.85 3.73
C TRP A 64 -9.80 -3.37 3.77
N LEU A 65 -9.66 -3.97 4.96
CA LEU A 65 -9.56 -5.42 5.11
C LEU A 65 -10.80 -6.15 4.54
N ILE A 66 -11.99 -5.62 4.81
CA ILE A 66 -13.25 -6.18 4.33
C ILE A 66 -13.37 -6.06 2.81
N ASN A 67 -13.05 -4.88 2.25
CA ASN A 67 -13.29 -4.61 0.83
C ASN A 67 -12.10 -4.91 -0.09
N ARG A 68 -10.93 -5.28 0.46
CA ARG A 68 -9.68 -5.43 -0.30
C ARG A 68 -9.84 -6.36 -1.49
N LYS A 69 -10.45 -7.54 -1.33
CA LYS A 69 -10.60 -8.51 -2.42
C LYS A 69 -11.40 -7.94 -3.59
N LYS A 70 -12.49 -7.24 -3.28
CA LYS A 70 -13.35 -6.56 -4.26
C LYS A 70 -12.62 -5.40 -4.95
N LEU A 71 -11.95 -4.54 -4.18
CA LEU A 71 -11.21 -3.38 -4.72
C LEU A 71 -10.03 -3.78 -5.59
N LEU A 72 -9.37 -4.89 -5.24
CA LEU A 72 -8.27 -5.45 -6.03
C LEU A 72 -8.75 -6.35 -7.18
N GLY A 73 -10.04 -6.69 -7.25
CA GLY A 73 -10.59 -7.60 -8.25
C GLY A 73 -10.04 -9.03 -8.17
N ILE A 74 -9.65 -9.48 -6.97
CA ILE A 74 -9.04 -10.81 -6.75
C ILE A 74 -10.13 -11.89 -6.56
N ALA A 75 -11.30 -11.53 -6.04
CA ALA A 75 -12.45 -12.42 -5.94
C ALA A 75 -13.74 -11.58 -5.99
N SER A 76 -14.68 -12.01 -6.82
CA SER A 76 -16.08 -11.55 -6.85
C SER A 76 -16.91 -12.30 -5.83
#